data_AF-A0A7C2V224-F1
#
_entry.id   AF-A0A7C2V224-F1
#
_cell.length_a   1.000
_cell.length_b   1.000
_cell.length_c   1.000
_cell.angle_alpha   90.00
_cell.angle_beta   90.00
_cell.angle_gamma   90.00
#
_symmetry.space_group_name_H-M   'P 1'
#
loop_
_entity.id
_entity.type
_entity.pdbx_description
1 polymer ?
#
loop_
_entity_poly.entity_id
_entity_poly.type
_entity_poly.pdbx_seq_one_letter_code
_entity_poly.pdbx_strand_id
1 'polypeptide(L)'
;MPVEEPPRKRPTAFLRALAYAMELPFILVGGVVIGGGIGWWLDQQAGTLPLLAIMLGLLGFIAGLREILRRIPKNDEKRSEHGDG
;
A
#
# COMPACT_ATOMS: atom_id res chain seq x y z
N MET A 1 -13.80 40.01 25.80
CA MET A 1 -12.67 39.17 25.36
C MET A 1 -13.21 38.27 24.25
N PRO A 2 -12.61 38.24 23.04
CA PRO A 2 -13.00 37.24 22.04
C PRO A 2 -12.63 35.85 22.58
N VAL A 3 -13.61 34.94 22.59
CA VAL A 3 -13.40 33.56 23.00
C VAL A 3 -12.71 32.86 21.82
N GLU A 4 -11.41 32.61 21.91
CA GLU A 4 -10.72 31.75 20.95
C GLU A 4 -11.22 30.31 21.16
N GLU A 5 -12.09 29.84 20.25
CA GLU A 5 -12.46 28.43 20.22
C GLU A 5 -11.22 27.60 19.81
N PRO A 6 -10.89 26.52 20.55
CA PRO A 6 -9.74 25.69 20.23
C PRO A 6 -9.92 25.07 18.83
N PRO A 7 -8.85 24.90 18.04
CA PRO A 7 -8.95 24.37 16.69
C PRO A 7 -9.50 22.95 16.75
N ARG A 8 -10.77 22.78 16.40
CA ARG A 8 -11.42 21.48 16.30
C ARG A 8 -10.75 20.71 15.16
N LYS A 9 -9.73 19.90 15.49
CA LYS A 9 -9.04 19.03 14.53
C LYS A 9 -10.11 18.31 13.71
N ARG A 10 -10.11 18.55 12.40
CA ARG A 10 -11.19 18.13 11.51
C ARG A 10 -11.32 16.60 11.55
N PRO A 11 -12.40 16.03 12.10
CA PRO A 11 -12.55 14.58 12.25
C PRO A 11 -12.39 13.84 10.91
N THR A 12 -12.72 14.51 9.81
CA THR A 12 -12.53 14.02 8.44
C THR A 12 -11.09 13.68 8.06
N ALA A 13 -10.07 14.40 8.56
CA ALA A 13 -8.68 14.09 8.24
C ALA A 13 -8.20 12.80 8.94
N PHE A 14 -8.60 12.62 10.20
CA PHE A 14 -8.31 11.41 10.97
C PHE A 14 -9.04 10.18 10.39
N LEU A 15 -10.31 10.33 10.03
CA LEU A 15 -11.10 9.25 9.41
C LEU A 15 -10.50 8.82 8.06
N ARG A 16 -9.99 9.75 7.26
CA ARG A 16 -9.28 9.43 6.00
C ARG A 16 -7.98 8.67 6.26
N ALA A 17 -7.17 9.12 7.22
CA ALA A 17 -5.93 8.42 7.59
C ALA A 17 -6.21 7.00 8.08
N LEU A 18 -7.27 6.81 8.86
CA LEU A 18 -7.70 5.49 9.33
C LEU A 18 -8.16 4.62 8.15
N ALA A 19 -8.96 5.16 7.22
CA ALA A 19 -9.39 4.44 6.03
C ALA A 19 -8.19 3.95 5.19
N TYR A 20 -7.21 4.83 4.97
CA TYR A 20 -5.96 4.46 4.28
C TYR A 20 -5.19 3.35 5.01
N ALA A 21 -5.03 3.48 6.32
CA ALA A 21 -4.34 2.48 7.14
C ALA A 21 -5.00 1.10 7.06
N MET A 22 -6.33 1.07 6.95
CA MET A 22 -7.10 -0.17 6.86
C MET A 22 -7.02 -0.81 5.47
N GLU A 23 -7.05 -0.04 4.37
CA GLU A 23 -7.04 -0.60 3.00
C GLU A 23 -5.67 -1.15 2.57
N LEU A 24 -4.57 -0.56 3.04
CA LEU A 24 -3.19 -0.92 2.67
C LEU A 24 -2.87 -2.42 2.79
N PRO A 25 -3.15 -3.09 3.93
CA PRO A 25 -2.90 -4.53 4.05
C PRO A 25 -3.76 -5.37 3.10
N PHE A 26 -4.98 -4.94 2.77
CA PHE A 26 -5.83 -5.69 1.82
C PHE A 26 -5.28 -5.67 0.40
N ILE A 27 -4.62 -4.58 -0.02
CA ILE A 27 -3.97 -4.51 -1.33
C ILE A 27 -2.87 -5.59 -1.43
N LEU A 28 -2.06 -5.70 -0.37
CA LEU A 28 -0.98 -6.69 -0.31
C LEU A 28 -1.52 -8.12 -0.31
N VAL A 29 -2.47 -8.40 0.59
CA VAL A 29 -3.07 -9.73 0.75
C VAL A 29 -3.84 -10.12 -0.51
N GLY A 30 -4.60 -9.19 -1.11
CA GLY A 30 -5.35 -9.42 -2.35
C GLY A 30 -4.42 -9.84 -3.50
N GLY A 31 -3.30 -9.13 -3.69
CA GLY A 31 -2.32 -9.49 -4.72
C GLY A 31 -1.72 -10.89 -4.53
N VAL A 32 -1.37 -11.23 -3.29
CA VAL A 32 -0.80 -12.55 -2.96
C VAL A 32 -1.83 -13.67 -3.12
N VAL A 33 -3.06 -13.47 -2.64
CA VAL A 33 -4.13 -14.47 -2.71
C VAL A 33 -4.55 -14.71 -4.16
N ILE A 34 -4.71 -13.66 -4.96
CA ILE A 34 -5.04 -13.79 -6.38
C ILE A 34 -3.89 -14.45 -7.14
N GLY A 35 -2.65 -13.97 -6.97
CA GLY A 35 -1.47 -14.52 -7.65
C GLY A 35 -1.20 -15.97 -7.25
N GLY A 36 -1.22 -16.27 -5.96
CA GLY A 36 -1.04 -17.62 -5.42
C GLY A 36 -2.18 -18.56 -5.79
N GLY A 37 -3.43 -18.08 -5.78
CA GLY A 37 -4.59 -18.88 -6.19
C GLY A 37 -4.57 -19.23 -7.67
N ILE A 38 -4.25 -18.27 -8.54
CA ILE A 38 -4.07 -18.52 -9.98
C ILE A 38 -2.90 -19.47 -10.23
N GLY A 39 -1.77 -19.25 -9.55
CA GLY A 39 -0.59 -20.11 -9.71
C GLY A 39 -0.82 -21.52 -9.18
N TRP A 40 -1.57 -21.69 -8.09
CA TRP A 40 -1.93 -23.01 -7.57
C TRP A 40 -2.86 -23.76 -8.54
N TRP A 41 -3.81 -23.06 -9.15
CA TRP A 41 -4.67 -23.65 -10.17
C TRP A 41 -3.87 -24.08 -11.42
N LEU A 42 -2.89 -23.30 -11.83
CA LEU A 42 -1.98 -23.63 -12.93
C LEU A 42 -1.05 -24.80 -12.58
N ASP A 43 -0.48 -24.82 -11.37
CA ASP A 43 0.39 -25.90 -10.88
C ASP A 43 -0.35 -27.25 -10.91
N GLN A 44 -1.63 -27.27 -10.52
CA GLN A 44 -2.44 -28.50 -10.57
C GLN A 44 -2.69 -29.03 -11.98
N GLN A 45 -2.80 -28.15 -12.97
CA GLN A 45 -2.95 -28.58 -14.37
C GLN A 45 -1.61 -29.00 -14.99
N ALA A 46 -0.52 -28.34 -14.60
CA ALA A 46 0.83 -28.65 -15.07
C ALA A 46 1.42 -29.90 -14.40
N GLY A 47 0.83 -30.37 -13.28
CA GLY A 47 1.39 -31.47 -12.48
C GLY A 47 2.71 -31.10 -11.81
N THR A 48 3.02 -29.80 -11.73
CA THR A 48 4.23 -29.29 -11.10
C THR A 48 4.04 -29.16 -9.59
N LEU A 49 5.14 -29.27 -8.85
CA LEU A 49 5.22 -28.77 -7.47
C LEU A 49 4.73 -27.31 -7.43
N PRO A 50 4.30 -26.75 -6.27
CA PRO A 50 3.64 -25.43 -6.15
C PRO A 50 4.57 -24.24 -6.46
N LEU A 51 5.24 -24.27 -7.61
CA LEU A 51 6.28 -23.37 -8.05
C LEU A 51 5.65 -22.13 -8.70
N LEU A 52 4.62 -22.31 -9.54
CA LEU A 52 3.92 -21.19 -10.16
C LEU A 52 3.11 -20.42 -9.12
N ALA A 53 2.50 -21.10 -8.15
CA ALA A 53 1.83 -20.49 -7.01
C ALA A 53 2.77 -19.56 -6.24
N ILE A 54 3.99 -20.00 -5.94
CA ILE A 54 4.98 -19.19 -5.23
C ILE A 54 5.45 -18.03 -6.12
N MET A 55 5.78 -18.28 -7.40
CA MET A 55 6.25 -17.24 -8.31
C MET A 55 5.20 -16.15 -8.56
N LEU A 56 3.96 -16.54 -8.84
CA LEU A 56 2.85 -15.60 -9.07
C LEU A 56 2.39 -14.93 -7.77
N GLY A 57 2.37 -15.64 -6.65
CA GLY A 57 2.12 -15.05 -5.34
C GLY A 57 3.17 -13.99 -4.98
N LEU A 58 4.45 -14.28 -5.22
CA LEU A 58 5.54 -13.33 -5.00
C LEU A 58 5.48 -12.14 -5.95
N LEU A 59 5.10 -12.36 -7.22
CA LEU A 59 4.88 -11.27 -8.16
C LEU A 59 3.72 -10.36 -7.71
N GLY A 60 2.62 -10.97 -7.23
CA GLY A 60 1.49 -10.25 -6.63
C GLY A 60 1.89 -9.47 -5.38
N PHE A 61 2.76 -10.04 -4.54
CA PHE A 61 3.34 -9.35 -3.39
C PHE A 61 4.15 -8.12 -3.81
N ILE A 62 5.06 -8.27 -4.77
CA ILE A 62 5.89 -7.17 -5.29
C ILE A 62 5.01 -6.07 -5.89
N ALA A 63 3.96 -6.44 -6.62
CA ALA A 63 2.98 -5.48 -7.15
C ALA A 63 2.25 -4.73 -6.03
N GLY A 64 1.82 -5.43 -4.98
CA GLY A 64 1.19 -4.83 -3.81
C GLY A 64 2.13 -3.87 -3.07
N LEU A 65 3.39 -4.27 -2.85
CA LEU A 65 4.41 -3.40 -2.26
C LEU A 65 4.66 -2.15 -3.11
N ARG A 66 4.73 -2.29 -4.44
CA ARG A 66 4.88 -1.14 -5.35
C ARG A 66 3.70 -0.17 -5.25
N GLU A 67 2.48 -0.67 -5.13
CA GLU A 67 1.29 0.16 -4.97
C GLU A 67 1.31 0.90 -3.62
N ILE A 68 1.68 0.22 -2.54
CA ILE A 68 1.86 0.85 -1.22
C ILE A 68 2.91 1.96 -1.28
N LEU A 69 4.10 1.66 -1.79
CA LEU A 69 5.20 2.62 -1.91
C LEU A 69 4.84 3.81 -2.81
N ARG A 70 3.98 3.61 -3.81
CA ARG A 70 3.49 4.68 -4.68
C ARG A 70 2.51 5.62 -3.98
N ARG A 71 1.77 5.12 -2.98
CA ARG A 71 0.83 5.91 -2.18
C ARG A 71 1.49 6.67 -1.05
N ILE A 72 2.72 6.31 -0.67
CA ILE A 72 3.51 7.08 0.29
C ILE A 72 3.86 8.43 -0.36
N PRO A 73 3.41 9.56 0.21
CA PRO A 73 3.83 10.87 -0.26
C PRO A 73 5.34 10.94 -0.15
N LYS A 74 6.04 11.08 -1.28
CA LYS A 74 7.40 11.56 -1.26
C LYS A 74 7.31 13.00 -0.78
N ASN A 75 7.67 13.23 0.48
CA ASN A 75 8.02 14.55 0.93
C ASN A 75 9.29 14.90 0.15
N ASP A 76 9.10 15.49 -1.03
CA ASP A 76 10.17 15.81 -1.92
C ASP A 76 11.19 16.64 -1.15
N GLU A 77 12.40 16.09 -1.12
CA GLU A 77 13.62 16.69 -0.64
C GLU A 77 13.97 17.89 -1.54
N LYS A 78 13.16 18.95 -1.44
CA LYS A 78 13.35 20.24 -2.11
C LYS A 78 13.14 21.38 -1.12
N ARG A 79 13.79 21.29 0.05
CA ARG A 79 13.91 22.41 1.00
C ARG A 79 15.32 22.58 1.58
N SER A 80 16.36 22.25 0.83
CA SER A 80 17.74 22.55 1.27
C SER A 80 18.75 22.58 0.12
N GLU A 81 18.39 23.20 -1.01
CA GLU A 81 19.37 23.75 -1.98
C GLU A 81 18.97 25.16 -2.47
N HIS A 82 18.10 25.85 -1.73
CA HIS A 82 17.82 27.27 -2.00
C HIS A 82 17.72 28.04 -0.68
N GLY A 83 18.92 28.42 -0.22
CA GLY A 83 19.19 29.27 0.92
C GLY A 83 20.70 29.50 1.00
N ASP A 84 21.31 29.81 -0.15
CA ASP A 84 22.67 30.33 -0.30
C ASP A 84 22.62 31.87 -0.23
N GLY A 85 23.73 32.48 0.19
CA GLY A 85 24.00 33.93 0.04
C GLY A 85 24.00 34.75 1.31
#